data_AF-A0A965UJ47-F1
#
_entry.id   AF-A0A965UJ47-F1
#
_cell.length_a   1.000
_cell.length_b   1.000
_cell.length_c   1.000
_cell.angle_alpha   90.00
_cell.angle_beta   90.00
_cell.angle_gamma   90.00
#
_symmetry.space_group_name_H-M   'P 1'
#
loop_
_entity.id
_entity.type
_entity.pdbx_description
1 polymer ?
#
loop_
_entity_poly.entity_id
_entity_poly.type
_entity_poly.pdbx_seq_one_letter_code
_entity_poly.pdbx_strand_id
1 'polypeptide(L)'
;MFRRNPKSDWAKALAVAMEREVDEVPSDWLKVSDIAVQMGLSDEQAGKAVTLLVRKGMAEMKKFRIKTSKKTKMVRPTCHYRLISSVKETARKVSASGKP
;
A
#
# COMPACT_ATOMS: atom_id res chain seq x y z
N MET A 1 -6.88 11.15 24.82
CA MET A 1 -6.64 9.69 24.95
C MET A 1 -7.97 9.00 25.18
N PHE A 2 -8.46 8.18 24.25
CA PHE A 2 -9.69 7.40 24.46
C PHE A 2 -9.36 6.16 25.31
N ARG A 3 -9.77 6.16 26.59
CA ARG A 3 -9.70 4.96 27.44
C ARG A 3 -10.74 3.96 26.92
N ARG A 4 -10.29 2.92 26.21
CA ARG A 4 -11.17 1.79 25.86
C ARG A 4 -11.52 1.05 27.14
N ASN A 5 -12.77 1.08 27.56
CA ASN A 5 -13.27 0.17 28.59
C ASN A 5 -13.60 -1.18 27.90
N PRO A 6 -12.77 -2.22 28.03
CA PRO A 6 -12.90 -3.47 27.27
C PRO A 6 -14.16 -4.28 27.62
N LYS A 7 -14.95 -3.85 28.62
CA LYS A 7 -16.19 -4.50 29.05
C LYS A 7 -17.47 -3.91 28.43
N SER A 8 -17.39 -2.83 27.66
CA SER A 8 -18.57 -2.24 27.02
C SER A 8 -18.98 -3.03 25.78
N ASP A 9 -20.26 -3.31 25.62
CA ASP A 9 -20.79 -3.95 24.40
C ASP A 9 -20.54 -3.11 23.15
N TRP A 10 -20.41 -1.78 23.29
CA TRP A 10 -19.96 -0.89 22.22
C TRP A 10 -18.51 -1.17 21.79
N ALA A 11 -17.63 -1.49 22.73
CA ALA A 11 -16.24 -1.82 22.41
C ALA A 11 -16.14 -3.18 21.69
N LYS A 12 -17.00 -4.14 22.04
CA LYS A 12 -17.10 -5.45 21.36
C LYS A 12 -17.70 -5.29 19.96
N ALA A 13 -18.81 -4.56 19.82
CA ALA A 13 -19.45 -4.30 18.53
C ALA A 13 -18.50 -3.57 17.56
N LEU A 14 -17.76 -2.58 18.07
CA LEU A 14 -16.74 -1.88 17.28
C LEU A 14 -15.61 -2.83 16.85
N ALA A 15 -15.13 -3.71 17.73
CA ALA A 15 -14.09 -4.68 17.37
C ALA A 15 -14.54 -5.62 16.24
N VAL A 16 -15.78 -6.12 16.29
CA VAL A 16 -16.36 -6.99 15.26
C VAL A 16 -16.54 -6.25 13.93
N ALA A 17 -17.06 -5.01 13.96
CA ALA A 17 -17.21 -4.20 12.75
C ALA A 17 -15.85 -3.92 12.08
N MET A 18 -14.84 -3.58 12.88
CA MET A 18 -13.48 -3.31 12.40
C MET A 18 -12.74 -4.53 11.86
N GLU A 19 -13.13 -5.74 12.26
CA GLU A 19 -12.52 -6.96 11.72
C GLU A 19 -13.10 -7.34 10.36
N ARG A 20 -14.40 -7.14 10.17
CA ARG A 20 -15.10 -7.41 8.90
C ARG A 20 -14.74 -6.46 7.77
N GLU A 21 -14.27 -5.25 8.08
CA GLU A 21 -13.99 -4.21 7.09
C GLU A 21 -12.51 -4.14 6.63
N VAL A 22 -11.65 -5.08 7.05
CA VAL A 22 -10.26 -5.08 6.59
C VAL A 22 -10.16 -5.77 5.25
N ASP A 23 -9.74 -5.03 4.23
CA ASP A 23 -9.43 -5.63 2.93
C ASP A 23 -8.05 -6.29 3.00
N GLU A 24 -7.94 -7.49 2.42
CA GLU A 24 -6.64 -8.09 2.11
C GLU A 24 -5.99 -7.31 0.96
N VAL A 25 -4.82 -6.74 1.24
CA VAL A 25 -4.03 -6.03 0.22
C VAL A 25 -3.09 -7.03 -0.44
N PRO A 26 -3.20 -7.27 -1.76
CA PRO A 26 -2.25 -8.15 -2.45
C PRO A 26 -0.84 -7.55 -2.44
N SER A 27 0.20 -8.40 -2.43
CA SER A 27 1.60 -7.97 -2.33
C SER A 27 2.08 -7.03 -3.45
N ASP A 28 1.41 -7.07 -4.61
CA ASP A 28 1.71 -6.19 -5.76
C ASP A 28 1.20 -4.75 -5.59
N TRP A 29 0.52 -4.45 -4.48
CA TRP A 29 -0.01 -3.12 -4.17
C TRP A 29 0.82 -2.44 -3.09
N LEU A 30 1.47 -1.34 -3.45
CA LEU A 30 2.42 -0.62 -2.60
C LEU A 30 1.86 0.73 -2.16
N LYS A 31 2.26 1.21 -0.98
CA LYS A 31 1.97 2.58 -0.56
C LYS A 31 2.97 3.55 -1.15
N VAL A 32 2.63 4.84 -1.14
CA VAL A 32 3.56 5.90 -1.58
C VAL A 32 4.89 5.82 -0.84
N SER A 33 4.89 5.54 0.47
CA SER A 33 6.10 5.39 1.27
C SER A 33 6.98 4.23 0.78
N ASP A 34 6.38 3.09 0.44
CA ASP A 34 7.13 1.92 -0.05
C ASP A 34 7.72 2.22 -1.44
N ILE A 35 6.96 2.92 -2.29
CA ILE A 35 7.41 3.37 -3.61
C ILE A 35 8.51 4.42 -3.50
N ALA A 36 8.40 5.35 -2.55
CA ALA A 36 9.40 6.37 -2.28
C ALA A 36 10.76 5.74 -1.93
N VAL A 37 10.75 4.75 -1.04
CA VAL A 37 11.93 3.95 -0.68
C VAL A 37 12.51 3.23 -1.90
N GLN A 38 11.67 2.59 -2.72
CA GLN A 38 12.13 1.89 -3.93
C GLN A 38 12.72 2.84 -4.99
N MET A 39 12.18 4.05 -5.12
CA MET A 39 12.63 5.05 -6.10
C MET A 39 13.77 5.94 -5.57
N GLY A 40 14.13 5.85 -4.29
CA GLY A 40 15.08 6.77 -3.66
C GLY A 40 14.60 8.22 -3.63
N LEU A 41 13.28 8.43 -3.54
CA LEU A 41 12.64 9.74 -3.55
C LEU A 41 12.06 10.09 -2.17
N SER A 42 11.78 11.37 -1.94
CA SER A 42 10.94 11.75 -0.81
C SER A 42 9.48 11.33 -1.04
N ASP A 43 8.71 11.13 0.03
CA ASP A 43 7.28 10.79 -0.04
C ASP A 43 6.48 11.77 -0.92
N GLU A 44 6.83 13.06 -0.87
CA GLU A 44 6.17 14.07 -1.71
C GLU A 44 6.50 13.89 -3.20
N GLN A 45 7.78 13.64 -3.52
CA GLN A 45 8.23 13.38 -4.88
C GLN A 45 7.61 12.09 -5.44
N ALA A 46 7.59 11.03 -4.62
CA ALA A 46 6.95 9.77 -4.96
C ALA A 46 5.45 9.95 -5.17
N GLY A 47 4.77 10.74 -4.33
CA GLY A 47 3.34 11.06 -4.49
C GLY A 47 3.03 11.74 -5.83
N LYS A 48 3.87 12.70 -6.23
CA LYS A 48 3.77 13.38 -7.54
C LYS A 48 4.03 12.39 -8.69
N ALA A 49 5.08 11.58 -8.59
CA ALA A 49 5.45 10.59 -9.60
C ALA A 49 4.36 9.53 -9.80
N VAL A 50 3.83 8.97 -8.72
CA VAL A 50 2.77 7.97 -8.76
C VAL A 50 1.48 8.56 -9.32
N THR A 51 1.12 9.79 -8.94
CA THR A 51 -0.04 10.49 -9.51
C THR A 51 0.11 10.67 -11.02
N LEU A 52 1.31 10.99 -11.50
CA LEU A 52 1.61 11.07 -12.92
C LEU A 52 1.46 9.72 -13.62
N LEU A 53 1.97 8.63 -13.02
CA LEU A 53 1.86 7.28 -13.58
C LEU A 53 0.40 6.82 -13.68
N VAL A 54 -0.42 7.10 -12.67
CA VAL A 54 -1.85 6.81 -12.69
C VAL A 54 -2.55 7.60 -13.80
N ARG A 55 -2.26 8.90 -13.91
CA ARG A 55 -2.82 9.76 -14.99
C ARG A 55 -2.43 9.30 -16.38
N LYS A 56 -1.25 8.69 -16.54
CA LYS A 56 -0.78 8.12 -17.82
C LYS A 56 -1.30 6.70 -18.08
N GLY A 57 -2.14 6.15 -17.20
CA GLY A 57 -2.64 4.78 -17.33
C GLY A 57 -1.56 3.70 -17.13
N MET A 58 -0.43 4.07 -16.52
CA MET A 58 0.70 3.17 -16.26
C MET A 58 0.62 2.52 -14.87
N ALA A 59 -0.22 3.06 -14.00
CA ALA A 59 -0.47 2.54 -12.66
C ALA A 59 -1.96 2.61 -12.31
N GLU A 60 -2.43 1.66 -11.51
CA GLU A 60 -3.73 1.70 -10.88
C GLU A 60 -3.59 2.25 -9.46
N MET A 61 -4.63 2.97 -9.04
CA MET A 61 -4.79 3.41 -7.67
C MET A 61 -6.05 2.77 -7.12
N LYS A 62 -5.92 2.09 -5.97
CA LYS A 62 -7.05 1.51 -5.25
C LYS A 62 -6.94 1.82 -3.77
N LYS A 63 -8.09 2.13 -3.16
CA LYS A 63 -8.18 2.32 -1.71
C LYS A 63 -8.51 0.98 -1.08
N PHE A 64 -7.65 0.55 -0.16
CA PHE A 64 -7.88 -0.63 0.66
C PHE A 64 -8.09 -0.17 2.11
N ARG A 65 -9.09 -0.75 2.77
CA ARG A 65 -9.36 -0.51 4.17
C ARG A 65 -8.38 -1.33 5.00
N ILE A 66 -7.32 -0.69 5.48
CA ILE A 66 -6.28 -1.35 6.27
C ILE A 66 -6.32 -0.90 7.73
N LYS A 67 -5.94 -1.81 8.63
CA LYS A 67 -5.71 -1.49 10.04
C LYS A 67 -4.44 -0.62 10.15
N THR A 68 -4.61 0.62 10.59
CA THR A 68 -3.50 1.52 10.93
C THR A 68 -2.78 1.07 12.21
N SER A 69 -1.53 1.53 12.37
CA SER A 69 -0.53 1.06 13.34
C SER A 69 -1.03 0.66 14.73
N LYS A 70 -0.30 -0.28 15.35
CA LYS A 70 -0.58 -1.04 16.61
C LYS A 70 -1.27 -0.24 17.74
N LYS A 71 -1.05 1.07 17.85
CA LYS A 71 -1.58 1.94 18.91
C LYS A 71 -3.07 2.30 18.71
N THR A 72 -3.49 2.60 17.48
CA THR A 72 -4.83 3.11 17.20
C THR A 72 -5.74 2.03 16.64
N LYS A 73 -5.20 0.99 15.98
CA LYS A 73 -5.94 -0.14 15.37
C LYS A 73 -7.13 0.31 14.51
N MET A 74 -7.13 1.53 13.99
CA MET A 74 -8.27 2.06 13.21
C MET A 74 -8.20 1.56 11.78
N VAL A 75 -9.30 1.02 11.27
CA VAL A 75 -9.45 0.73 9.86
C VAL A 75 -9.64 2.05 9.13
N ARG A 76 -8.77 2.35 8.18
CA ARG A 76 -8.88 3.55 7.35
C ARG A 76 -8.66 3.19 5.88
N PRO A 77 -9.42 3.80 4.95
CA PRO A 77 -9.13 3.65 3.53
C PRO A 77 -7.76 4.26 3.25
N THR A 78 -6.84 3.44 2.77
CA THR A 78 -5.47 3.83 2.43
C THR A 78 -5.23 3.57 0.96
N CYS A 79 -4.68 4.57 0.27
CA CYS A 79 -4.34 4.50 -1.14
C CYS A 79 -3.14 3.58 -1.33
N HIS A 80 -3.32 2.55 -2.15
CA HIS A 80 -2.24 1.72 -2.66
C HIS A 80 -2.21 1.83 -4.18
N TYR A 81 -1.04 1.56 -4.73
CA TYR A 81 -0.75 1.71 -6.13
C TYR A 81 -0.09 0.45 -6.64
N ARG A 82 -0.45 0.08 -7.88
CA ARG A 82 0.12 -1.05 -8.58
C ARG A 82 0.46 -0.61 -9.99
N LEU A 83 1.61 -1.03 -10.49
CA LEU A 83 1.95 -0.81 -11.90
C LEU A 83 1.10 -1.74 -12.77
N ILE A 84 0.46 -1.17 -13.81
CA ILE A 84 -0.17 -1.95 -14.86
C ILE A 84 0.96 -2.44 -15.72
N SER A 85 1.25 -3.73 -15.66
CA SER A 85 2.38 -4.35 -16.36
C SER A 85 2.25 -4.23 -17.87
N SER A 86 2.63 -3.07 -18.41
CA SER A 86 3.17 -2.91 -19.75
C SER A 86 4.65 -2.48 -19.70
N VAL A 87 5.35 -2.83 -18.61
CA VAL A 87 6.81 -2.79 -18.52
C VAL A 87 7.31 -4.21 -18.26
N LYS A 88 6.85 -5.16 -19.06
CA LYS A 88 7.31 -6.55 -19.04
C LYS A 88 8.32 -6.81 -20.16
N GLU A 89 9.25 -5.89 -20.39
CA GLU A 89 10.46 -6.09 -21.19
C GLU A 89 11.34 -4.86 -20.94
N THR A 90 12.36 -4.90 -20.07
CA THR A 90 13.77 -4.98 -20.53
C THR A 90 14.75 -5.49 -19.46
N ALA A 91 14.30 -6.02 -18.31
CA ALA A 91 15.21 -6.63 -17.32
C ALA A 91 15.65 -8.07 -17.68
N ARG A 92 15.65 -8.43 -18.96
CA ARG A 92 16.08 -9.75 -19.45
C ARG A 92 17.08 -9.55 -20.59
N LYS A 93 18.33 -9.24 -20.23
CA LYS A 93 19.60 -9.65 -20.88
C LYS A 93 20.74 -8.67 -20.54
N VAL A 94 21.42 -8.91 -19.43
CA VAL A 94 22.87 -8.65 -19.29
C VAL A 94 23.41 -9.80 -18.44
N SER A 95 23.56 -10.98 -19.05
CA SER A 95 24.84 -11.52 -19.56
C SER A 95 25.30 -12.67 -18.67
N ALA A 96 24.90 -13.87 -19.07
CA ALA A 96 25.75 -15.04 -18.90
C ALA A 96 27.01 -14.86 -19.78
N SER A 97 28.12 -15.48 -19.37
CA SER A 97 29.38 -15.75 -20.09
C SER A 97 30.58 -14.92 -19.63
N GLY A 98 31.58 -15.61 -19.06
CA GLY A 98 32.90 -15.05 -18.78
C GLY A 98 33.70 -15.86 -17.77
N LYS A 99 34.00 -17.13 -18.08
CA LYS A 99 34.93 -17.98 -17.33
C LYS A 99 36.29 -17.93 -18.04
N PRO A 100 37.41 -17.64 -17.37
CA PRO A 100 38.70 -18.25 -17.70
C PRO A 100 38.90 -19.55 -16.91
#